data_AF-A0A9E3B3Y8-F1
#
_entry.id   AF-A0A9E3B3Y8-F1
#
_cell.length_a   1.000
_cell.length_b   1.000
_cell.length_c   1.000
_cell.angle_alpha   90.00
_cell.angle_beta   90.00
_cell.angle_gamma   90.00
#
_symmetry.space_group_name_H-M   'P 1'
#
loop_
_entity.id
_entity.type
_entity.pdbx_description
1 polymer ?
#
loop_
_entity_poly.entity_id
_entity_poly.type
_entity_poly.pdbx_seq_one_letter_code
_entity_poly.pdbx_strand_id
1 'polypeptide(L)'
;MSDKIDDLLQQMTLQEKISMLAGASMWYTAAIKRLGIPALKMTDGPNGARGEGNFTGGVKAASFPVEISLASTWNTELVERVGQALGQEAKTKGAQVLLAPTVNIHRSPLNGRNFESFSEDPY
;
A
#
# COMPACT_ATOMS: atom_id res chain seq x y z
N MET A 1 -22.27 2.44 -8.03
CA MET A 1 -21.03 1.69 -7.71
C MET A 1 -21.30 0.62 -6.64
N SER A 2 -22.18 0.89 -5.66
CA SER A 2 -22.70 -0.09 -4.68
C SER A 2 -23.27 -1.34 -5.33
N ASP A 3 -24.15 -1.17 -6.32
CA ASP A 3 -24.95 -2.26 -6.89
C ASP A 3 -24.11 -3.44 -7.41
N LYS A 4 -22.95 -3.18 -8.03
CA LYS A 4 -22.07 -4.24 -8.54
C LYS A 4 -21.37 -5.04 -7.43
N ILE A 5 -21.03 -4.38 -6.32
CA ILE A 5 -20.39 -5.05 -5.17
C ILE A 5 -21.43 -5.91 -4.47
N ASP A 6 -22.63 -5.36 -4.26
CA ASP A 6 -23.75 -6.06 -3.63
C ASP A 6 -24.16 -7.31 -4.44
N ASP A 7 -24.24 -7.19 -5.77
CA ASP A 7 -24.50 -8.32 -6.67
C ASP A 7 -23.44 -9.42 -6.58
N LEU A 8 -22.15 -9.06 -6.52
CA LEU A 8 -21.06 -10.02 -6.35
C LEU A 8 -21.14 -10.71 -4.99
N LEU A 9 -21.40 -9.96 -3.91
CA LEU A 9 -21.55 -10.50 -2.56
C LEU A 9 -22.73 -11.46 -2.43
N GLN A 10 -23.83 -11.23 -3.15
CA GLN A 10 -24.96 -12.15 -3.20
C GLN A 10 -24.63 -13.45 -3.94
N GLN A 11 -23.80 -13.37 -4.98
CA GLN A 11 -23.37 -14.54 -5.76
C GLN A 11 -22.26 -15.37 -5.11
N MET A 12 -21.61 -14.84 -4.07
CA MET A 12 -20.58 -15.55 -3.31
C MET A 12 -21.18 -16.57 -2.35
N THR A 13 -20.59 -17.76 -2.33
CA THR A 13 -20.77 -18.73 -1.25
C THR A 13 -20.18 -18.20 0.06
N LEU A 14 -20.58 -18.79 1.19
CA LEU A 14 -19.98 -18.47 2.48
C LEU A 14 -18.46 -18.69 2.49
N GLN A 15 -17.97 -19.74 1.82
CA GLN A 15 -16.53 -20.04 1.77
C GLN A 15 -15.75 -19.02 0.93
N GLU A 16 -16.32 -18.54 -0.18
CA GLU A 16 -15.76 -17.43 -0.97
C GLU A 16 -15.69 -16.14 -0.14
N LYS A 17 -16.70 -15.86 0.69
CA LYS A 17 -16.66 -14.70 1.61
C LYS A 17 -15.57 -14.85 2.66
N ILE A 18 -15.47 -16.03 3.29
CA ILE A 18 -14.45 -16.30 4.32
C ILE A 18 -13.04 -16.18 3.73
N SER A 19 -12.81 -16.68 2.52
CA SER A 19 -11.47 -16.64 1.91
C SER A 19 -10.98 -15.22 1.64
N MET A 20 -11.88 -14.26 1.41
CA MET A 20 -11.53 -12.85 1.20
C MET A 20 -11.14 -12.09 2.47
N LEU A 21 -11.35 -12.67 3.66
CA LEU A 21 -11.02 -12.01 4.94
C LEU A 21 -9.53 -12.09 5.32
N ALA A 22 -8.73 -12.83 4.55
CA ALA A 22 -7.30 -12.97 4.76
C ALA A 22 -6.54 -12.85 3.43
N GLY A 23 -5.24 -12.52 3.53
CA GLY A 23 -4.33 -12.62 2.39
C GLY A 23 -4.21 -14.08 1.95
N ALA A 24 -4.25 -14.32 0.64
CA ALA A 24 -3.91 -15.62 0.05
C ALA A 24 -2.40 -15.91 0.16
N SER A 25 -1.60 -14.85 0.21
CA SER A 25 -0.19 -14.89 0.56
C SER A 25 0.22 -13.55 1.19
N MET A 26 1.51 -13.35 1.44
CA MET A 26 2.04 -12.11 2.02
C MET A 26 1.67 -10.85 1.22
N TRP A 27 1.53 -10.98 -0.10
CA TRP A 27 1.33 -9.83 -1.01
C TRP A 27 0.05 -9.89 -1.83
N TYR A 28 -0.78 -10.94 -1.68
CA TYR A 28 -1.94 -11.14 -2.56
C TYR A 28 -3.22 -11.38 -1.77
N THR A 29 -4.32 -10.79 -2.23
CA THR A 29 -5.67 -11.14 -1.76
C THR A 29 -6.12 -12.48 -2.35
N ALA A 30 -7.16 -13.09 -1.76
CA ALA A 30 -7.85 -14.19 -2.40
C ALA A 30 -8.55 -13.76 -3.71
N ALA A 31 -8.58 -14.67 -4.68
CA ALA A 31 -9.30 -14.49 -5.95
C ALA A 31 -10.57 -15.36 -5.97
N ILE A 32 -11.63 -14.87 -6.61
CA ILE A 32 -12.85 -15.65 -6.87
C ILE A 32 -13.03 -15.73 -8.39
N LYS A 33 -12.33 -16.69 -9.00
CA LYS A 33 -12.24 -16.83 -10.47
C LYS A 33 -13.60 -16.98 -11.15
N ARG A 34 -14.54 -17.72 -10.55
CA ARG A 34 -15.90 -17.94 -11.10
C ARG A 34 -16.68 -16.63 -11.27
N LEU A 35 -16.44 -15.66 -10.39
CA LEU A 35 -17.07 -14.33 -10.43
C LEU A 35 -16.20 -13.28 -11.11
N GLY A 36 -15.07 -13.68 -11.72
CA GLY A 36 -14.15 -12.75 -12.38
C GLY A 36 -13.39 -11.82 -11.44
N ILE A 37 -13.30 -12.14 -10.14
CA ILE A 37 -12.58 -11.33 -9.14
C ILE A 37 -11.12 -11.78 -9.10
N PRO A 38 -10.16 -10.95 -9.56
CA PRO A 38 -8.74 -11.30 -9.54
C PRO A 38 -8.14 -11.17 -8.13
N ALA A 39 -6.99 -11.79 -7.92
CA ALA A 39 -6.14 -11.48 -6.77
C ALA A 39 -5.52 -10.11 -6.98
N LEU A 40 -5.58 -9.25 -5.98
CA LEU A 40 -4.88 -7.97 -5.96
C LEU A 40 -3.50 -8.17 -5.34
N LYS A 41 -2.47 -7.65 -6.01
CA LYS A 41 -1.11 -7.59 -5.51
C LYS A 41 -0.89 -6.29 -4.74
N MET A 42 -0.26 -6.42 -3.58
CA MET A 42 0.17 -5.33 -2.72
C MET A 42 1.69 -5.23 -2.72
N THR A 43 2.21 -4.05 -2.42
CA THR A 43 3.64 -3.85 -2.18
C THR A 43 3.84 -2.82 -1.09
N ASP A 44 4.85 -3.03 -0.25
CA ASP A 44 5.43 -1.93 0.52
C ASP A 44 6.04 -0.90 -0.44
N GLY A 45 6.17 0.35 -0.06
CA GLY A 45 5.81 0.95 1.23
C GLY A 45 5.91 2.47 1.17
N PRO A 46 6.06 3.16 2.30
CA PRO A 46 5.78 4.59 2.37
C PRO A 46 6.77 5.45 1.53
N ASN A 47 8.05 5.05 1.44
CA ASN A 47 9.09 5.76 0.68
C ASN A 47 9.62 5.03 -0.58
N GLY A 48 8.88 4.07 -1.14
CA GLY A 48 9.28 3.37 -2.37
C GLY A 48 8.50 2.08 -2.61
N ALA A 49 8.23 1.74 -3.88
CA ALA A 49 7.52 0.50 -4.22
C ALA A 49 8.48 -0.69 -4.36
N ARG A 50 8.73 -1.40 -3.26
CA ARG A 50 9.72 -2.50 -3.18
C ARG A 50 9.45 -3.64 -4.16
N GLY A 51 8.18 -3.97 -4.38
CA GLY A 51 7.74 -5.16 -5.10
C GLY A 51 7.83 -6.45 -4.28
N GLU A 52 7.52 -7.55 -4.95
CA GLU A 52 7.67 -8.90 -4.40
C GLU A 52 9.11 -9.42 -4.65
N GLY A 53 9.60 -10.29 -3.77
CA GLY A 53 10.90 -10.93 -3.91
C GLY A 53 11.67 -10.98 -2.60
N ASN A 54 12.87 -11.56 -2.66
CA ASN A 54 13.77 -11.60 -1.51
C ASN A 54 14.25 -10.19 -1.16
N PHE A 55 14.44 -9.94 0.14
CA PHE A 55 15.05 -8.71 0.66
C PHE A 55 16.47 -8.46 0.12
N THR A 56 17.08 -9.48 -0.51
CA THR A 56 18.37 -9.43 -1.20
C THR A 56 18.21 -9.85 -2.67
N GLY A 57 18.66 -9.03 -3.60
CA GLY A 57 18.61 -9.33 -5.05
C GLY A 57 17.22 -9.18 -5.71
N GLY A 58 16.26 -8.57 -5.03
CA GLY A 58 14.93 -8.29 -5.57
C GLY A 58 14.91 -7.25 -6.69
N VAL A 59 13.70 -6.97 -7.19
CA VAL A 59 13.48 -5.95 -8.22
C VAL A 59 13.90 -4.58 -7.68
N LYS A 60 14.67 -3.82 -8.48
CA LYS A 60 15.08 -2.47 -8.07
C LYS A 60 13.88 -1.55 -7.90
N ALA A 61 13.93 -0.73 -6.86
CA ALA A 61 12.96 0.31 -6.56
C ALA A 61 13.68 1.66 -6.42
N ALA A 62 12.98 2.74 -6.76
CA ALA A 62 13.34 4.09 -6.37
C ALA A 62 13.17 4.22 -4.85
N SER A 63 14.17 4.81 -4.21
CA SER A 63 14.12 5.15 -2.80
C SER A 63 13.89 6.66 -2.68
N PHE A 64 12.69 7.04 -2.28
CA PHE A 64 12.32 8.43 -2.08
C PHE A 64 12.78 8.91 -0.69
N PRO A 65 12.89 10.23 -0.46
CA PRO A 65 13.04 10.75 0.89
C PRO A 65 11.92 10.25 1.79
N VAL A 66 12.27 9.89 3.01
CA VAL A 66 11.33 9.44 4.04
C VAL A 66 10.36 10.55 4.45
N GLU A 67 9.23 10.18 5.03
CA GLU A 67 8.08 11.03 5.31
C GLU A 67 8.43 12.21 6.22
N ILE A 68 9.26 12.01 7.25
CA ILE A 68 9.69 13.11 8.13
C ILE A 68 10.50 14.17 7.36
N SER A 69 11.29 13.75 6.37
CA SER A 69 12.03 14.67 5.49
C SER A 69 11.10 15.39 4.52
N LEU A 70 10.08 14.70 4.00
CA LEU A 70 9.05 15.30 3.16
C LEU A 70 8.18 16.30 3.94
N ALA A 71 7.76 15.96 5.16
CA ALA A 71 7.02 16.85 6.06
C ALA A 71 7.80 18.12 6.37
N SER A 72 9.11 17.98 6.58
CA SER A 72 10.02 19.10 6.86
C SER A 72 10.11 20.12 5.71
N THR A 73 9.61 19.79 4.52
CA THR A 73 9.50 20.74 3.40
C THR A 73 8.30 21.67 3.50
N TRP A 74 7.27 21.31 4.29
CA TRP A 74 5.98 22.00 4.35
C TRP A 74 5.36 22.28 2.97
N ASN A 75 5.60 21.39 2.00
CA ASN A 75 5.23 21.57 0.61
C ASN A 75 4.33 20.43 0.13
N THR A 76 3.02 20.64 0.19
CA THR A 76 2.01 19.64 -0.20
C THR A 76 2.06 19.30 -1.69
N GLU A 77 2.39 20.25 -2.56
CA GLU A 77 2.55 20.02 -4.00
C GLU A 77 3.74 19.09 -4.29
N LEU A 78 4.84 19.23 -3.55
CA LEU A 78 5.97 18.31 -3.63
C LEU A 78 5.58 16.91 -3.17
N VAL A 79 4.86 16.78 -2.04
CA VAL A 79 4.40 15.48 -1.52
C VAL A 79 3.44 14.82 -2.52
N GLU A 80 2.55 15.58 -3.15
CA GLU A 80 1.66 15.05 -4.19
C GLU A 80 2.45 14.50 -5.39
N ARG A 81 3.46 15.23 -5.88
CA ARG A 81 4.33 14.76 -6.97
C ARG A 81 5.08 13.48 -6.59
N VAL A 82 5.56 13.38 -5.35
CA VAL A 82 6.19 12.14 -4.84
C VAL A 82 5.17 11.00 -4.80
N GLY A 83 3.94 11.25 -4.32
CA GLY A 83 2.86 10.27 -4.32
C GLY A 83 2.48 9.77 -5.71
N GLN A 84 2.42 10.66 -6.70
CA GLN A 84 2.20 10.29 -8.11
C GLN A 84 3.34 9.41 -8.65
N ALA A 85 4.59 9.75 -8.33
CA ALA A 85 5.76 8.97 -8.72
C ALA A 85 5.76 7.57 -8.06
N LEU A 86 5.44 7.47 -6.78
CA LEU A 86 5.26 6.21 -6.05
C LEU A 86 4.15 5.35 -6.66
N GLY A 87 3.02 5.95 -7.02
CA GLY A 87 1.92 5.25 -7.70
C GLY A 87 2.34 4.69 -9.06
N GLN A 88 3.13 5.45 -9.83
CA GLN A 88 3.71 4.96 -11.08
C GLN A 88 4.72 3.84 -10.83
N GLU A 89 5.51 3.93 -9.77
CA GLU A 89 6.45 2.90 -9.39
C GLU A 89 5.77 1.59 -9.00
N ALA A 90 4.69 1.65 -8.21
CA ALA A 90 3.88 0.48 -7.83
C ALA A 90 3.35 -0.26 -9.06
N LYS A 91 2.92 0.47 -10.11
CA LYS A 91 2.51 -0.13 -11.39
C LYS A 91 3.65 -0.90 -12.06
N THR A 92 4.91 -0.43 -11.97
CA THR A 92 6.07 -1.16 -12.50
C THR A 92 6.30 -2.50 -11.79
N LYS A 93 5.78 -2.66 -10.56
CA LYS A 93 5.83 -3.92 -9.80
C LYS A 93 4.59 -4.80 -10.02
N GLY A 94 3.66 -4.36 -10.86
CA GLY A 94 2.37 -5.01 -11.07
C GLY A 94 1.46 -4.97 -9.84
N ALA A 95 1.72 -4.07 -8.88
CA ALA A 95 0.93 -3.95 -7.66
C ALA A 95 -0.23 -2.96 -7.87
N GLN A 96 -1.42 -3.33 -7.38
CA GLN A 96 -2.61 -2.48 -7.39
C GLN A 96 -2.72 -1.63 -6.12
N VAL A 97 -2.07 -2.07 -5.04
CA VAL A 97 -2.09 -1.38 -3.74
C VAL A 97 -0.65 -1.14 -3.28
N LEU A 98 -0.34 0.11 -2.95
CA LEU A 98 0.87 0.49 -2.24
C LEU A 98 0.53 0.64 -0.76
N LEU A 99 1.28 0.00 0.13
CA LEU A 99 1.09 0.05 1.58
C LEU A 99 1.71 1.33 2.14
N ALA A 100 1.08 2.47 1.84
CA ALA A 100 1.56 3.81 2.12
C ALA A 100 0.40 4.81 2.23
N PRO A 101 0.63 5.99 2.84
CA PRO A 101 1.81 6.36 3.64
C PRO A 101 1.71 5.84 5.08
N THR A 102 2.77 5.98 5.87
CA THR A 102 2.67 5.85 7.33
C THR A 102 2.40 7.22 7.94
N VAL A 103 1.37 7.31 8.80
CA VAL A 103 0.88 8.57 9.41
C VAL A 103 0.75 8.45 10.93
N ASN A 104 1.61 7.64 11.56
CA ASN A 104 1.60 7.53 13.02
C ASN A 104 2.18 8.80 13.65
N ILE A 105 1.58 9.25 14.76
CA ILE A 105 2.06 10.42 15.50
C ILE A 105 3.36 10.09 16.25
N HIS A 106 4.36 10.96 16.12
CA HIS A 106 5.61 10.88 16.87
C HIS A 106 5.40 11.29 18.35
N ARG A 107 4.74 10.43 19.13
CA ARG A 107 4.51 10.68 20.56
C ARG A 107 5.81 10.70 21.38
N SER A 108 6.80 9.93 20.96
CA SER A 108 8.10 9.80 21.61
C SER A 108 9.19 9.75 20.56
N PRO A 109 10.33 10.43 20.75
CA PRO A 109 11.44 10.41 19.80
C PRO A 109 12.12 9.03 19.70
N LEU A 110 11.86 8.12 20.64
CA LEU A 110 12.49 6.80 20.70
C LEU A 110 11.81 5.73 19.82
N ASN A 111 10.69 6.06 19.17
CA ASN A 111 10.01 5.10 18.30
C ASN A 111 10.83 4.89 17.01
N GLY A 112 11.24 3.64 16.78
CA GLY A 112 12.10 3.25 15.66
C GLY A 112 11.49 3.44 14.27
N ARG A 113 10.19 3.72 14.14
CA ARG A 113 9.52 4.02 12.87
C ARG A 113 9.11 5.49 12.71
N ASN A 114 9.55 6.40 13.59
CA ASN A 114 9.26 7.83 13.39
C ASN A 114 9.83 8.35 12.07
N PHE A 115 10.93 7.79 11.57
CA PHE A 115 11.51 8.26 10.32
C PHE A 115 10.56 8.12 9.12
N GLU A 116 9.69 7.10 9.12
CA GLU A 116 8.75 6.81 8.03
C GLU A 116 7.35 7.40 8.24
N SER A 117 7.13 8.17 9.31
CA SER A 117 5.90 8.95 9.54
C SER A 117 6.19 10.45 9.43
N PHE A 118 5.15 11.26 9.22
CA PHE A 118 5.33 12.68 8.88
C PHE A 118 5.71 13.56 10.08
N SER A 119 4.95 13.52 11.17
CA SER A 119 5.05 14.56 12.21
C SER A 119 4.57 14.09 13.60
N GLU A 120 4.97 14.84 14.62
CA GLU A 120 4.31 14.83 15.94
C GLU A 120 3.00 15.63 15.96
N ASP A 121 2.83 16.53 14.99
CA ASP A 121 1.66 17.38 14.83
C ASP A 121 0.63 16.73 13.89
N PRO A 122 -0.68 16.74 14.24
CA PRO A 122 -1.72 16.07 13.45
C PRO A 122 -2.33 16.90 12.30
N TYR A 123 -1.94 18.17 12.11
CA TYR A 123 -2.47 19.04 11.04
C TYR A 123 -1.86 18.72 9.68
#